data_AF-A0AAJ6GXS5-F1
#
_entry.id   AF-A0AAJ6GXS5-F1
#
_cell.length_a   1.000
_cell.length_b   1.000
_cell.length_c   1.000
_cell.angle_alpha   90.00
_cell.angle_beta   90.00
_cell.angle_gamma   90.00
#
_symmetry.space_group_name_H-M   'P 1'
#
loop_
_entity.id
_entity.type
_entity.pdbx_description
1 polymer ?
#
loop_
_entity_poly.entity_id
_entity_poly.type
_entity_poly.pdbx_seq_one_letter_code
_entity_poly.pdbx_strand_id
1 'polypeptide(L)'
;MIPHLIHLTAPTKQLLWEERRICDRLQRLLPDWTCYVWDDADNSELMRRAFPEFAERYERIRFGVMKADIARCAYMHAHGGFYFDTDYKLLRPLDAQVLSQHCVLPVEEGAPGQEDFKIGNAVFGSEPGHPFWRAFIEHIFTAHAPEALQDHREIPMISGPRGMTRFYNAHGSQFADILFPPRDAFHPDRTWFGLGHRGGKIAVGSHLCWASWRGKSPRRKLTNYLRRKLNAVPI
;
A
#
# COMPACT_ATOMS: atom_id res chain seq x y z
N MET A 1 17.61 8.44 3.32
CA MET A 1 16.56 9.48 3.15
C MET A 1 15.57 9.01 2.10
N ILE A 2 14.28 9.21 2.32
CA ILE A 2 13.23 8.77 1.39
C ILE A 2 13.24 9.64 0.12
N PRO A 3 13.44 9.08 -1.08
CA PRO A 3 13.44 9.85 -2.31
C PRO A 3 12.02 10.34 -2.66
N HIS A 4 11.93 11.43 -3.42
CA HIS A 4 10.65 12.01 -3.86
C HIS A 4 10.03 11.25 -5.04
N LEU A 5 9.77 9.96 -4.84
CA LEU A 5 9.14 9.06 -5.80
C LEU A 5 7.77 8.62 -5.28
N ILE A 6 6.77 8.65 -6.15
CA ILE A 6 5.43 8.14 -5.90
C ILE A 6 5.25 6.85 -6.71
N HIS A 7 4.82 5.79 -6.05
CA HIS A 7 4.50 4.51 -6.67
C HIS A 7 3.01 4.20 -6.52
N LEU A 8 2.36 3.95 -7.64
CA LEU A 8 0.97 3.51 -7.74
C LEU A 8 0.94 2.22 -8.55
N THR A 9 0.00 1.31 -8.27
CA THR A 9 -0.17 0.11 -9.09
C THR A 9 -1.63 -0.13 -9.48
N ALA A 10 -1.81 -0.59 -10.70
CA ALA A 10 -3.09 -1.00 -11.27
C ALA A 10 -2.85 -2.09 -12.32
N PRO A 11 -3.86 -2.90 -12.72
CA PRO A 11 -3.63 -3.94 -13.71
C PRO A 11 -3.14 -3.43 -15.07
N THR A 12 -3.48 -2.18 -15.41
CA THR A 12 -3.01 -1.48 -16.62
C THR A 12 -2.72 -0.01 -16.28
N LYS A 13 -1.94 0.67 -17.13
CA LYS A 13 -1.71 2.12 -17.02
C LYS A 13 -2.97 2.97 -17.25
N GLN A 14 -4.04 2.38 -17.79
CA GLN A 14 -5.32 3.06 -17.96
C GLN A 14 -6.14 3.02 -16.67
N LEU A 15 -5.82 3.92 -15.76
CA LEU A 15 -6.58 4.11 -14.52
C LEU A 15 -8.03 4.50 -14.80
N LEU A 16 -8.97 4.09 -13.96
CA LEU A 16 -10.37 4.54 -14.04
C LEU A 16 -10.47 6.04 -13.75
N TRP A 17 -11.58 6.68 -14.15
CA TRP A 17 -11.78 8.11 -13.95
C TRP A 17 -11.58 8.54 -12.49
N GLU A 18 -12.17 7.81 -11.54
CA GLU A 18 -12.03 8.10 -10.10
C GLU A 18 -10.59 7.94 -9.60
N GLU A 19 -9.87 6.93 -10.09
CA GLU A 19 -8.47 6.66 -9.73
C GLU A 19 -7.58 7.79 -10.26
N ARG A 20 -7.77 8.20 -11.52
CA ARG A 20 -7.07 9.36 -12.10
C ARG A 20 -7.28 10.62 -11.27
N ARG A 21 -8.52 10.91 -10.85
CA ARG A 21 -8.82 12.09 -10.03
C ARG A 21 -8.10 12.09 -8.68
N ILE A 22 -7.99 10.92 -8.04
CA ILE A 22 -7.22 10.76 -6.80
C ILE A 22 -5.72 10.94 -7.07
N CYS A 23 -5.20 10.35 -8.14
CA CYS A 23 -3.79 10.49 -8.55
C CYS A 23 -3.43 11.94 -8.92
N ASP A 24 -4.29 12.65 -9.65
CA ASP A 24 -4.12 14.07 -10.00
C ASP A 24 -4.09 14.95 -8.76
N ARG A 25 -4.87 14.60 -7.72
CA ARG A 25 -4.81 15.30 -6.43
C ARG A 25 -3.50 15.02 -5.72
N LEU A 26 -3.06 13.76 -5.70
CA LEU A 26 -1.79 13.34 -5.11
C LEU A 26 -0.62 14.12 -5.73
N GLN A 27 -0.54 14.17 -7.07
CA GLN A 27 0.51 14.91 -7.78
C GLN A 27 0.45 16.42 -7.51
N ARG A 28 -0.74 17.03 -7.37
CA ARG A 28 -0.86 18.45 -7.02
C ARG A 28 -0.39 18.78 -5.61
N LEU A 29 -0.51 17.84 -4.67
CA LEU A 29 0.00 18.00 -3.30
C LEU A 29 1.50 17.73 -3.19
N LEU A 30 2.07 17.01 -4.16
CA LEU A 30 3.49 16.64 -4.22
C LEU A 30 4.06 17.03 -5.60
N PRO A 31 4.07 18.33 -5.97
CA PRO A 31 4.38 18.76 -7.34
C PRO A 31 5.79 18.42 -7.80
N ASP A 32 6.76 18.39 -6.87
CA ASP A 32 8.17 18.11 -7.15
C ASP A 32 8.50 16.62 -7.14
N TRP A 33 7.50 15.75 -6.94
CA TRP A 33 7.69 14.30 -6.87
C TRP A 33 7.47 13.66 -8.24
N THR A 34 8.29 12.65 -8.55
CA THR A 34 8.11 11.86 -9.77
C THR A 34 7.11 10.73 -9.50
N CYS A 35 6.05 10.62 -10.31
CA CYS A 35 5.02 9.62 -10.14
C CYS A 35 5.11 8.50 -11.18
N TYR A 36 5.13 7.26 -10.69
CA TYR A 36 5.13 6.04 -11.49
C TYR A 36 3.83 5.26 -11.27
N VAL A 37 3.12 5.00 -12.37
CA VAL A 37 2.00 4.05 -12.40
C VAL A 37 2.50 2.74 -13.00
N TRP A 38 2.61 1.73 -12.16
CA TRP A 38 3.11 0.40 -12.50
C TRP A 38 1.95 -0.51 -12.89
N ASP A 39 1.99 -1.05 -14.10
CA ASP A 39 1.07 -2.11 -14.51
C ASP A 39 1.61 -3.52 -14.21
N ASP A 40 0.79 -4.54 -14.48
CA ASP A 40 1.18 -5.93 -14.21
C ASP A 40 2.45 -6.34 -14.98
N ALA A 41 2.68 -5.79 -16.18
CA ALA A 41 3.87 -6.10 -16.97
C ALA A 41 5.11 -5.40 -16.40
N ASP A 42 4.99 -4.14 -15.98
CA ASP A 42 6.07 -3.43 -15.27
C ASP A 42 6.43 -4.16 -13.96
N ASN A 43 5.43 -4.64 -13.22
CA ASN A 43 5.61 -5.38 -11.97
C ASN A 43 6.37 -6.69 -12.17
N SER A 44 5.98 -7.45 -13.20
CA SER A 44 6.66 -8.67 -13.61
C SER A 44 8.13 -8.42 -13.98
N GLU A 45 8.39 -7.34 -14.73
CA GLU A 45 9.76 -6.95 -15.09
C GLU A 45 10.59 -6.52 -13.88
N LEU A 46 10.00 -5.77 -12.96
CA LEU A 46 10.66 -5.41 -11.71
C LEU A 46 11.05 -6.65 -10.90
N MET A 47 10.14 -7.61 -10.76
CA MET A 47 10.42 -8.86 -10.05
C MET A 47 11.55 -9.65 -10.71
N ARG A 48 11.60 -9.73 -12.05
CA ARG A 48 12.72 -10.35 -12.78
C ARG A 48 14.07 -9.69 -12.48
N ARG A 49 14.09 -8.36 -12.30
CA ARG A 49 15.33 -7.60 -12.07
C ARG A 49 15.77 -7.62 -10.61
N ALA A 50 14.84 -7.39 -9.68
CA ALA A 50 15.15 -7.18 -8.27
C ALA A 50 15.14 -8.49 -7.44
N PHE A 51 14.38 -9.49 -7.89
CA PHE A 51 14.19 -10.78 -7.21
C PHE A 51 14.14 -11.94 -8.22
N PRO A 52 15.19 -12.13 -9.05
CA PRO A 52 15.22 -13.17 -10.08
C PRO A 52 14.94 -14.58 -9.53
N GLU A 53 15.34 -14.85 -8.28
CA GLU A 53 15.10 -16.11 -7.55
C GLU A 53 13.60 -16.41 -7.32
N PHE A 54 12.74 -15.39 -7.33
CA PHE A 54 11.30 -15.53 -7.12
C PHE A 54 10.49 -15.22 -8.38
N ALA A 55 11.10 -14.73 -9.46
CA ALA A 55 10.39 -14.21 -10.62
C ALA A 55 9.44 -15.24 -11.27
N GLU A 56 9.90 -16.50 -11.48
CA GLU A 56 9.04 -17.56 -12.05
C GLU A 56 7.85 -17.89 -11.13
N ARG A 57 8.09 -17.92 -9.82
CA ARG A 57 7.05 -18.19 -8.82
C ARG A 57 6.06 -17.05 -8.75
N TYR A 58 6.54 -15.81 -8.79
CA TYR A 58 5.73 -14.60 -8.86
C TYR A 58 4.79 -14.65 -10.06
N GLU A 59 5.27 -15.04 -11.25
CA GLU A 59 4.42 -15.14 -12.44
C GLU A 59 3.26 -16.12 -12.28
N ARG A 60 3.49 -17.24 -11.58
CA ARG A 60 2.48 -18.26 -11.29
C ARG A 60 1.43 -17.85 -10.24
N ILE A 61 1.62 -16.74 -9.53
CA ILE A 61 0.62 -16.25 -8.56
C ILE A 61 -0.70 -15.94 -9.27
N ARG A 62 -1.77 -16.61 -8.84
CA ARG A 62 -3.10 -16.54 -9.47
C ARG A 62 -3.86 -15.24 -9.17
N PHE A 63 -3.57 -14.62 -8.04
CA PHE A 63 -4.32 -13.46 -7.55
C PHE A 63 -3.56 -12.16 -7.78
N GLY A 64 -4.07 -11.30 -8.66
CA GLY A 64 -3.46 -10.01 -8.98
C GLY A 64 -3.26 -9.11 -7.76
N VAL A 65 -4.15 -9.16 -6.76
CA VAL A 65 -3.98 -8.38 -5.52
C VAL A 65 -2.76 -8.83 -4.71
N MET A 66 -2.45 -10.14 -4.68
CA MET A 66 -1.26 -10.66 -4.02
C MET A 66 0.01 -10.27 -4.80
N LYS A 67 -0.05 -10.31 -6.13
CA LYS A 67 1.02 -9.75 -6.99
C LYS A 67 1.28 -8.28 -6.66
N ALA A 68 0.22 -7.46 -6.59
CA ALA A 68 0.32 -6.05 -6.25
C ALA A 68 0.86 -5.79 -4.83
N ASP A 69 0.48 -6.61 -3.83
CA ASP A 69 1.01 -6.53 -2.45
C ASP A 69 2.53 -6.80 -2.40
N ILE A 70 3.02 -7.76 -3.20
CA ILE A 70 4.46 -8.05 -3.29
C ILE A 70 5.20 -6.96 -4.10
N ALA A 71 4.63 -6.54 -5.24
CA ALA A 71 5.23 -5.53 -6.10
C ALA A 71 5.45 -4.19 -5.38
N ARG A 72 4.49 -3.76 -4.54
CA ARG A 72 4.67 -2.54 -3.75
C ARG A 72 5.81 -2.59 -2.75
N CYS A 73 6.09 -3.77 -2.19
CA CYS A 73 7.28 -4.00 -1.37
C CYS A 73 8.55 -3.96 -2.23
N ALA A 74 8.49 -4.51 -3.45
CA ALA A 74 9.60 -4.49 -4.39
C ALA A 74 9.97 -3.08 -4.87
N TYR A 75 8.99 -2.17 -5.03
CA TYR A 75 9.27 -0.75 -5.31
C TYR A 75 10.15 -0.14 -4.22
N MET A 76 9.79 -0.38 -2.96
CA MET A 76 10.53 0.17 -1.83
C MET A 76 11.94 -0.41 -1.73
N HIS A 77 12.10 -1.71 -2.04
CA HIS A 77 13.43 -2.32 -2.14
C HIS A 77 14.29 -1.71 -3.26
N ALA A 78 13.74 -1.59 -4.48
CA ALA A 78 14.51 -1.20 -5.66
C ALA A 78 14.72 0.31 -5.81
N HIS A 79 13.73 1.11 -5.40
CA HIS A 79 13.66 2.54 -5.67
C HIS A 79 13.47 3.40 -4.42
N GLY A 80 12.87 2.82 -3.36
CA GLY A 80 12.41 3.60 -2.21
C GLY A 80 11.20 4.47 -2.58
N GLY A 81 11.04 5.59 -1.89
CA GLY A 81 9.97 6.55 -2.13
C GLY A 81 8.74 6.28 -1.27
N PHE A 82 7.56 6.64 -1.77
CA PHE A 82 6.28 6.33 -1.15
C PHE A 82 5.38 5.57 -2.11
N TYR A 83 4.80 4.48 -1.61
CA TYR A 83 3.68 3.82 -2.24
C TYR A 83 2.36 4.42 -1.76
N PHE A 84 1.38 4.51 -2.66
CA PHE A 84 -0.01 4.79 -2.34
C PHE A 84 -0.94 3.87 -3.13
N ASP A 85 -1.99 3.35 -2.50
CA ASP A 85 -3.08 2.72 -3.23
C ASP A 85 -3.76 3.77 -4.14
N THR A 86 -4.30 3.33 -5.28
CA THR A 86 -5.03 4.21 -6.22
C THR A 86 -6.35 4.76 -5.64
N ASP A 87 -6.76 4.27 -4.47
CA ASP A 87 -7.87 4.77 -3.67
C ASP A 87 -7.41 5.40 -2.33
N TYR A 88 -6.14 5.80 -2.24
CA TYR A 88 -5.62 6.56 -1.11
C TYR A 88 -5.69 8.07 -1.36
N LYS A 89 -6.44 8.79 -0.53
CA LYS A 89 -6.63 10.24 -0.64
C LYS A 89 -5.65 10.98 0.25
N LEU A 90 -4.60 11.55 -0.33
CA LEU A 90 -3.74 12.49 0.38
C LEU A 90 -4.48 13.81 0.63
N LEU A 91 -4.36 14.33 1.86
CA LEU A 91 -5.07 15.52 2.34
C LEU A 91 -4.16 16.75 2.33
N ARG A 92 -2.88 16.56 2.69
CA ARG A 92 -1.83 17.58 2.71
C ARG A 92 -0.46 16.96 2.35
N PRO A 93 0.56 17.75 1.98
CA PRO A 93 1.90 17.22 1.69
C PRO A 93 2.48 16.42 2.88
N LEU A 94 3.38 15.49 2.58
CA LEU A 94 4.10 14.72 3.60
C LEU A 94 5.03 15.64 4.40
N ASP A 95 5.03 15.50 5.73
CA ASP A 95 5.87 16.32 6.62
C ASP A 95 7.36 15.99 6.44
N ALA A 96 8.25 16.98 6.52
CA ALA A 96 9.70 16.78 6.39
C ALA A 96 10.25 15.75 7.40
N GLN A 97 9.65 15.68 8.60
CA GLN A 97 9.99 14.69 9.62
C GLN A 97 9.69 13.25 9.18
N VAL A 98 8.65 13.04 8.36
CA VAL A 98 8.32 11.74 7.78
C VAL A 98 9.34 11.40 6.68
N LEU A 99 9.71 12.37 5.85
CA LEU A 99 10.63 12.18 4.73
C LEU A 99 12.09 11.96 5.18
N SER A 100 12.46 12.41 6.39
CA SER A 100 13.79 12.22 6.96
C SER A 100 14.02 10.84 7.59
N GLN A 101 13.02 9.96 7.62
CA GLN A 101 13.15 8.60 8.16
C GLN A 101 13.78 7.62 7.16
N HIS A 102 14.20 6.45 7.65
CA HIS A 102 14.68 5.35 6.80
C HIS A 102 13.52 4.51 6.26
N CYS A 103 12.55 4.21 7.11
CA CYS A 103 11.33 3.48 6.75
C CYS A 103 10.14 4.00 7.55
N VAL A 104 8.99 4.12 6.90
CA VAL A 104 7.74 4.63 7.47
C VAL A 104 6.66 3.63 7.14
N LEU A 105 6.15 2.97 8.18
CA LEU A 105 5.04 2.00 8.09
C LEU A 105 3.84 2.53 8.87
N PRO A 106 2.92 3.27 8.23
CA PRO A 106 1.75 3.83 8.89
C PRO A 106 0.85 2.76 9.50
N VAL A 107 0.41 3.01 10.73
CA VAL A 107 -0.45 2.09 11.49
C VAL A 107 -1.89 2.19 10.97
N GLU A 108 -2.56 1.04 10.79
CA GLU A 108 -3.98 0.96 10.43
C GLU A 108 -4.87 0.73 11.66
N GLU A 109 -4.37 -0.01 12.66
CA GLU A 109 -5.08 -0.35 13.89
C GLU A 109 -4.09 -0.56 15.06
N GLY A 110 -4.53 -0.26 16.28
CA GLY A 110 -3.69 -0.36 17.49
C GLY A 110 -2.43 0.52 17.45
N ALA A 111 -1.38 0.03 18.10
CA ALA A 111 -0.03 0.60 18.10
C ALA A 111 1.03 -0.51 18.31
N PRO A 112 2.30 -0.32 17.90
CA PRO A 112 3.34 -1.33 18.11
C PRO A 112 3.39 -1.83 19.56
N GLY A 113 3.44 -3.15 19.73
CA GLY A 113 3.41 -3.81 21.05
C GLY A 113 2.02 -4.05 21.64
N GLN A 114 0.94 -3.60 21.00
CA GLN A 114 -0.45 -3.90 21.39
C GLN A 114 -0.99 -5.11 20.63
N GLU A 115 -2.00 -5.79 21.19
CA GLU A 115 -2.62 -6.99 20.61
C GLU A 115 -3.32 -6.71 19.28
N ASP A 116 -3.95 -5.54 19.16
CA ASP A 116 -4.68 -5.08 17.98
C ASP A 116 -3.79 -4.38 16.95
N PHE A 117 -2.46 -4.35 17.18
CA PHE A 117 -1.51 -3.71 16.28
C PHE A 117 -1.64 -4.25 14.85
N LYS A 118 -1.73 -3.32 13.89
CA LYS A 118 -1.80 -3.65 12.47
C LYS A 118 -1.15 -2.57 11.63
N ILE A 119 -0.13 -2.95 10.88
CA ILE A 119 0.52 -2.11 9.87
C ILE A 119 -0.42 -1.99 8.67
N GLY A 120 -0.60 -0.78 8.15
CA GLY A 120 -1.35 -0.53 6.93
C GLY A 120 -0.55 -0.89 5.68
N ASN A 121 -1.24 -1.39 4.65
CA ASN A 121 -0.62 -1.79 3.39
C ASN A 121 -1.04 -0.92 2.18
N ALA A 122 -1.72 0.21 2.46
CA ALA A 122 -2.26 1.13 1.45
C ALA A 122 -1.38 2.37 1.24
N VAL A 123 -0.44 2.62 2.14
CA VAL A 123 0.53 3.71 2.09
C VAL A 123 1.71 3.36 2.98
N PHE A 124 2.92 3.57 2.50
CA PHE A 124 4.16 3.48 3.27
C PHE A 124 5.30 4.03 2.41
N GLY A 125 6.45 4.28 3.03
CA GLY A 125 7.62 4.74 2.30
C GLY A 125 8.92 4.34 2.96
N SER A 126 9.99 4.29 2.19
CA SER A 126 11.34 4.05 2.71
C SER A 126 12.39 4.60 1.77
N GLU A 127 13.63 4.64 2.25
CA GLU A 127 14.77 4.71 1.34
C GLU A 127 14.92 3.40 0.54
N PRO A 128 15.57 3.44 -0.64
CA PRO A 128 15.86 2.23 -1.41
C PRO A 128 16.71 1.26 -0.59
N GLY A 129 16.42 -0.02 -0.71
CA GLY A 129 17.24 -1.08 -0.12
C GLY A 129 17.03 -1.33 1.38
N HIS A 130 16.08 -0.65 2.05
CA HIS A 130 15.80 -0.90 3.46
C HIS A 130 15.53 -2.40 3.72
N PRO A 131 16.22 -3.05 4.68
CA PRO A 131 16.31 -4.51 4.77
C PRO A 131 14.96 -5.21 5.03
N PHE A 132 14.00 -4.50 5.64
CA PHE A 132 12.64 -4.99 5.87
C PHE A 132 11.97 -5.57 4.62
N TRP A 133 12.12 -4.90 3.46
CA TRP A 133 11.36 -5.25 2.25
C TRP A 133 11.82 -6.56 1.63
N ARG A 134 13.13 -6.76 1.49
CA ARG A 134 13.69 -8.01 1.00
C ARG A 134 13.34 -9.16 1.94
N ALA A 135 13.53 -8.96 3.25
CA ALA A 135 13.25 -9.98 4.25
C ALA A 135 11.75 -10.38 4.26
N PHE A 136 10.83 -9.42 4.10
CA PHE A 136 9.40 -9.71 4.04
C PHE A 136 9.01 -10.44 2.73
N ILE A 137 9.55 -10.03 1.58
CA ILE A 137 9.31 -10.72 0.30
C ILE A 137 9.84 -12.15 0.35
N GLU A 138 11.07 -12.35 0.84
CA GLU A 138 11.65 -13.67 1.04
C GLU A 138 10.76 -14.53 1.93
N HIS A 139 10.31 -13.99 3.08
CA HIS A 139 9.39 -14.67 3.99
C HIS A 139 8.08 -15.12 3.31
N ILE A 140 7.46 -14.25 2.49
CA ILE A 140 6.26 -14.61 1.73
C ILE A 140 6.53 -15.84 0.86
N PHE A 141 7.62 -15.84 0.10
CA PHE A 141 7.93 -16.93 -0.82
C PHE A 141 8.40 -18.21 -0.11
N THR A 142 9.14 -18.12 1.00
CA THR A 142 9.67 -19.29 1.70
C THR A 142 8.67 -19.92 2.64
N ALA A 143 7.88 -19.12 3.37
CA ALA A 143 6.97 -19.62 4.41
C ALA A 143 5.58 -19.94 3.88
N HIS A 144 5.13 -19.30 2.79
CA HIS A 144 3.73 -19.36 2.36
C HIS A 144 3.48 -19.88 0.95
N ALA A 145 4.52 -20.05 0.12
CA ALA A 145 4.41 -20.54 -1.26
C ALA A 145 3.22 -19.89 -2.03
N PRO A 146 3.24 -18.56 -2.24
CA PRO A 146 2.08 -17.79 -2.69
C PRO A 146 1.49 -18.27 -4.03
N GLU A 147 2.31 -18.87 -4.89
CA GLU A 147 1.91 -19.46 -6.16
C GLU A 147 0.96 -20.66 -6.03
N ALA A 148 0.98 -21.35 -4.89
CA ALA A 148 0.13 -22.50 -4.62
C ALA A 148 -1.23 -22.11 -4.00
N LEU A 149 -1.41 -20.84 -3.62
CA LEU A 149 -2.58 -20.38 -2.89
C LEU A 149 -3.87 -20.58 -3.69
N GLN A 150 -4.90 -21.12 -3.03
CA GLN A 150 -6.21 -21.39 -3.63
C GLN A 150 -7.30 -20.43 -3.14
N ASP A 151 -7.16 -19.88 -1.93
CA ASP A 151 -8.17 -19.02 -1.33
C ASP A 151 -7.69 -17.57 -1.18
N HIS A 152 -8.30 -16.68 -1.95
CA HIS A 152 -8.03 -15.24 -1.88
C HIS A 152 -8.25 -14.61 -0.49
N ARG A 153 -9.00 -15.27 0.42
CA ARG A 153 -9.24 -14.77 1.78
C ARG A 153 -8.00 -14.84 2.67
N GLU A 154 -7.01 -15.63 2.29
CA GLU A 154 -5.74 -15.77 3.02
C GLU A 154 -4.73 -14.68 2.65
N ILE A 155 -4.90 -14.00 1.52
CA ILE A 155 -3.98 -12.96 1.02
C ILE A 155 -3.67 -11.89 2.08
N PRO A 156 -4.67 -11.33 2.82
CA PRO A 156 -4.38 -10.36 3.88
C PRO A 156 -3.45 -10.86 4.98
N MET A 157 -3.40 -12.17 5.20
CA MET A 157 -2.58 -12.86 6.21
C MET A 157 -1.16 -13.19 5.73
N ILE A 158 -0.92 -13.11 4.43
CA ILE A 158 0.35 -13.49 3.80
C ILE A 158 1.09 -12.25 3.29
N SER A 159 0.58 -11.63 2.21
CA SER A 159 1.18 -10.46 1.58
C SER A 159 0.55 -9.14 2.03
N GLY A 160 -0.63 -9.21 2.66
CA GLY A 160 -1.39 -8.06 3.10
C GLY A 160 -0.99 -7.51 4.48
N PRO A 161 -1.80 -6.59 5.04
CA PRO A 161 -1.46 -5.88 6.28
C PRO A 161 -1.23 -6.80 7.48
N ARG A 162 -2.00 -7.89 7.61
CA ARG A 162 -1.82 -8.83 8.74
C ARG A 162 -0.57 -9.70 8.57
N GLY A 163 -0.22 -10.08 7.35
CA GLY A 163 1.03 -10.79 7.06
C GLY A 163 2.25 -9.93 7.40
N MET A 164 2.27 -8.69 6.91
CA MET A 164 3.33 -7.72 7.21
C MET A 164 3.47 -7.45 8.71
N THR A 165 2.35 -7.28 9.40
CA THR A 165 2.33 -7.08 10.86
C THR A 165 2.89 -8.29 11.60
N ARG A 166 2.49 -9.51 11.25
CA ARG A 166 2.98 -10.73 11.88
C ARG A 166 4.47 -10.92 11.66
N PHE A 167 4.94 -10.67 10.43
CA PHE A 167 6.36 -10.68 10.11
C PHE A 167 7.13 -9.67 10.97
N TYR A 168 6.66 -8.42 11.04
CA TYR A 168 7.28 -7.42 11.90
C TYR A 168 7.26 -7.81 13.38
N ASN A 169 6.15 -8.32 13.92
CA ASN A 169 6.11 -8.73 15.33
C ASN A 169 7.08 -9.87 15.65
N ALA A 170 7.34 -10.77 14.70
CA ALA A 170 8.28 -11.88 14.87
C ALA A 170 9.76 -11.46 14.69
N HIS A 171 10.04 -10.44 13.89
CA HIS A 171 11.40 -10.08 13.47
C HIS A 171 11.80 -8.62 13.77
N GLY A 172 10.93 -7.84 14.40
CA GLY A 172 11.01 -6.38 14.51
C GLY A 172 12.27 -5.85 15.19
N SER A 173 12.88 -6.65 16.08
CA SER A 173 14.18 -6.35 16.68
C SER A 173 15.32 -6.17 15.66
N GLN A 174 15.14 -6.65 14.42
CA GLN A 174 16.09 -6.50 13.31
C GLN A 174 15.93 -5.16 12.57
N PHE A 175 14.86 -4.40 12.84
CA PHE A 175 14.47 -3.21 12.08
C PHE A 175 14.19 -2.03 13.03
N ALA A 176 15.25 -1.52 13.69
CA ALA A 176 15.13 -0.50 14.73
C ALA A 176 14.79 0.91 14.21
N ASP A 177 14.92 1.14 12.90
CA ASP A 177 14.82 2.42 12.21
C ASP A 177 13.48 2.61 11.45
N ILE A 178 12.47 1.80 11.78
CA ILE A 178 11.11 1.95 11.27
C ILE A 178 10.31 2.94 12.13
N LEU A 179 9.86 4.03 11.52
CA LEU A 179 8.85 4.91 12.10
C LEU A 179 7.45 4.32 11.89
N PHE A 180 6.65 4.31 12.96
CA PHE A 180 5.23 4.01 12.94
C PHE A 180 4.41 5.28 13.22
N PRO A 181 4.00 6.05 12.19
CA PRO A 181 3.13 7.19 12.39
C PRO A 181 1.81 6.79 13.08
N PRO A 182 1.25 7.65 13.94
CA PRO A 182 -0.03 7.38 14.59
C PRO A 182 -1.11 7.05 13.56
N ARG A 183 -1.99 6.11 13.90
CA ARG A 183 -3.08 5.66 13.03
C ARG A 183 -3.83 6.80 12.36
N ASP A 184 -4.29 7.77 13.14
CA ASP A 184 -5.13 8.86 12.66
C ASP A 184 -4.44 9.82 11.68
N ALA A 185 -3.10 9.73 11.53
CA ALA A 185 -2.37 10.47 10.52
C ALA A 185 -2.57 9.90 9.11
N PHE A 186 -2.64 8.57 8.93
CA PHE A 186 -2.72 7.95 7.60
C PHE A 186 -3.96 7.05 7.40
N HIS A 187 -4.52 6.52 8.48
CA HIS A 187 -5.72 5.69 8.51
C HIS A 187 -6.78 6.22 9.49
N PRO A 188 -7.17 7.51 9.39
CA PRO A 188 -8.24 8.05 10.22
C PRO A 188 -9.58 7.34 9.96
N ASP A 189 -10.43 7.31 10.98
CA ASP A 189 -11.75 6.70 10.86
C ASP A 189 -12.57 7.35 9.75
N ARG A 190 -13.12 6.52 8.87
CA ARG A 190 -13.99 6.99 7.79
C ARG A 190 -15.37 7.36 8.34
N THR A 191 -15.88 8.53 7.96
CA THR A 191 -17.21 9.02 8.34
C THR A 191 -18.13 9.16 7.13
N TRP A 192 -19.43 9.44 7.34
CA TRP A 192 -20.40 9.68 6.27
C TRP A 192 -20.36 8.62 5.16
N PHE A 193 -20.47 7.34 5.53
CA PHE A 193 -20.40 6.19 4.61
C PHE A 193 -19.07 6.05 3.82
N GLY A 194 -18.00 6.69 4.29
CA GLY A 194 -16.69 6.70 3.64
C GLY A 194 -16.46 7.88 2.71
N LEU A 195 -17.22 8.97 2.87
CA LEU A 195 -17.02 10.24 2.16
C LEU A 195 -16.21 11.25 2.99
N GLY A 196 -16.16 11.08 4.31
CA GLY A 196 -15.35 11.90 5.22
C GLY A 196 -14.37 11.07 6.02
N HIS A 197 -13.58 11.75 6.86
CA HIS A 197 -12.69 11.12 7.83
C HIS A 197 -12.73 11.87 9.18
N ARG A 198 -12.33 11.20 10.26
CA ARG A 198 -12.22 11.72 11.63
C ARG A 198 -10.77 11.56 12.10
N GLY A 199 -9.87 12.34 11.51
CA GLY A 199 -8.45 12.38 11.91
C GLY A 199 -7.99 13.74 12.44
N GLY A 200 -8.90 14.71 12.54
CA GLY A 200 -8.57 16.06 12.98
C GLY A 200 -7.47 16.72 12.13
N LYS A 201 -6.66 17.57 12.76
CA LYS A 201 -5.56 18.31 12.10
C LYS A 201 -4.34 17.44 11.77
N ILE A 202 -4.20 16.28 12.40
CA ILE A 202 -3.03 15.40 12.20
C ILE A 202 -3.12 14.57 10.93
N ALA A 203 -4.33 14.37 10.39
CA ALA A 203 -4.57 13.60 9.18
C ALA A 203 -3.76 14.13 7.99
N VAL A 204 -2.86 13.29 7.49
CA VAL A 204 -2.06 13.47 6.28
C VAL A 204 -2.78 12.87 5.09
N GLY A 205 -3.44 11.73 5.27
CA GLY A 205 -4.19 11.05 4.24
C GLY A 205 -5.32 10.17 4.78
N SER A 206 -6.09 9.57 3.87
CA SER A 206 -7.18 8.66 4.19
C SER A 206 -7.31 7.58 3.11
N HIS A 207 -7.26 6.33 3.52
CA HIS A 207 -7.55 5.19 2.65
C HIS A 207 -9.07 5.05 2.42
N LEU A 208 -9.53 5.10 1.17
CA LEU A 208 -10.97 5.07 0.83
C LEU A 208 -11.56 3.65 0.77
N CYS A 209 -10.71 2.62 0.77
CA CYS A 209 -11.00 1.18 0.76
C CYS A 209 -12.16 0.83 -0.18
N TRP A 210 -11.96 1.05 -1.48
CA TRP A 210 -12.90 0.69 -2.53
C TRP A 210 -13.00 -0.82 -2.71
N ALA A 211 -12.01 -1.58 -2.19
CA ALA A 211 -11.96 -3.03 -2.17
C ALA A 211 -12.25 -3.63 -3.55
N SER A 212 -11.73 -3.01 -4.61
CA SER A 212 -12.06 -3.27 -6.02
C SER A 212 -11.95 -4.74 -6.41
N TRP A 213 -10.98 -5.45 -5.84
CA TRP A 213 -10.68 -6.86 -6.08
C TRP A 213 -11.64 -7.88 -5.40
N ARG A 214 -12.45 -7.46 -4.42
CA ARG A 214 -13.38 -8.37 -3.72
C ARG A 214 -14.69 -8.55 -4.48
N GLY A 215 -15.18 -9.79 -4.54
CA GLY A 215 -16.54 -10.11 -5.00
C GLY A 215 -17.60 -9.36 -4.18
N LYS A 216 -18.63 -8.82 -4.85
CA LYS A 216 -19.70 -8.02 -4.24
C LYS A 216 -21.06 -8.40 -4.80
N SER A 217 -22.09 -8.37 -3.97
CA SER A 217 -23.48 -8.46 -4.43
C SER A 217 -23.84 -7.27 -5.32
N PRO A 218 -24.86 -7.36 -6.21
CA PRO A 218 -25.23 -6.26 -7.11
C PRO A 218 -25.48 -4.93 -6.38
N ARG A 219 -26.21 -4.95 -5.26
CA ARG A 219 -26.45 -3.76 -4.42
C ARG A 219 -25.14 -3.15 -3.87
N ARG A 220 -24.20 -4.00 -3.42
CA ARG A 220 -22.87 -3.55 -2.96
C ARG A 220 -22.02 -3.02 -4.11
N LYS A 221 -22.14 -3.57 -5.32
CA LYS A 221 -21.45 -3.05 -6.51
C LYS A 221 -21.92 -1.63 -6.85
N LEU A 222 -23.24 -1.39 -6.91
CA LEU A 222 -23.80 -0.08 -7.21
C LEU A 222 -23.45 0.98 -6.15
N THR A 223 -23.65 0.65 -4.87
CA THR A 223 -23.29 1.57 -3.77
C THR A 223 -21.80 1.88 -3.73
N ASN A 224 -20.94 0.88 -4.00
CA ASN A 224 -19.50 1.12 -4.11
C ASN A 224 -19.17 2.01 -5.32
N TYR A 225 -19.77 1.77 -6.49
CA TYR A 225 -19.59 2.60 -7.67
C TYR A 225 -19.93 4.06 -7.40
N LEU A 226 -21.10 4.35 -6.82
CA LEU A 226 -21.52 5.71 -6.47
C LEU A 226 -20.55 6.35 -5.47
N ARG A 227 -20.15 5.61 -4.43
CA ARG A 227 -19.19 6.08 -3.42
C ARG A 227 -17.83 6.44 -4.04
N ARG A 228 -17.33 5.61 -4.98
CA ARG A 228 -16.08 5.89 -5.71
C ARG A 228 -16.15 7.19 -6.48
N LYS A 229 -17.26 7.42 -7.19
CA LYS A 229 -17.50 8.68 -7.92
C LYS A 229 -17.55 9.88 -6.99
N LEU A 230 -18.33 9.80 -5.92
CA LEU A 230 -18.45 10.89 -4.93
C LEU A 230 -17.12 11.22 -4.27
N ASN A 231 -16.31 10.21 -3.92
CA ASN A 231 -14.99 10.42 -3.32
C ASN A 231 -13.97 11.11 -4.25
N ALA A 232 -14.12 10.92 -5.56
CA ALA A 232 -13.26 11.50 -6.58
C ALA A 232 -13.69 12.91 -7.05
N VAL A 233 -14.92 13.32 -6.71
CA VAL A 233 -15.38 14.70 -6.94
C VAL A 233 -14.64 15.64 -5.98
N PRO A 234 -14.07 16.75 -6.48
CA PRO A 234 -13.54 17.77 -5.61
C PRO A 234 -14.72 18.42 -4.87
N ILE A 235 -14.73 18.30 -3.54
CA ILE A 235 -15.51 19.18 -2.67
C ILE A 235 -14.58 20.33 -2.28
#